data_AF-A0A2E3ZJ30-F1
#
_entry.id   AF-A0A2E3ZJ30-F1
#
_cell.length_a   1.000
_cell.length_b   1.000
_cell.length_c   1.000
_cell.angle_alpha   90.00
_cell.angle_beta   90.00
_cell.angle_gamma   90.00
#
_symmetry.space_group_name_H-M   'P 1'
#
loop_
_entity.id
_entity.type
_entity.pdbx_description
1 polymer ?
#
loop_
_entity_poly.entity_id
_entity_poly.type
_entity_poly.pdbx_seq_one_letter_code
_entity_poly.pdbx_strand_id
1 'polypeptide(L)'
;MEIRRILLTGFEPFGGLSENISWQIAEFLGGTSSIVELGPRESGSGQALHRSICVEWVAERLSVDEAGSRTIAEMISAGGLDEFSAIIHLGLARYAKAPRIESQGLNKNSFKEADNSGRESNECIIENGPDTIPCSVDANHVCRDGLASILEVSHDAGGYVCNETLYRTLHALNIAGNKQISCTFLHLPPSNEMAFNSQLNLVKRVSAIVVQPPHIEVVGALFRNGNQWMVSRRASGIHAGLWEFPGGKLEPGETVSDALIRECNEELGWAIHPIRFFERIDYVYPHVSVELEFWICKYEGDASPALRSHTEHRWVDKEDLHVLNWLEADIPLVERIQSLD
;
A
#
# COMPACT_ATOMS: atom_id res chain seq x y z
N MET A 1 -7.52 5.07 -19.17
CA MET A 1 -6.77 4.94 -17.91
C MET A 1 -7.18 6.11 -17.04
N GLU A 2 -7.61 5.87 -15.81
CA GLU A 2 -7.94 6.93 -14.86
C GLU A 2 -6.66 7.71 -14.50
N ILE A 3 -6.75 9.04 -14.42
CA ILE A 3 -5.61 9.90 -14.03
C ILE A 3 -5.63 10.04 -12.51
N ARG A 4 -4.51 9.71 -11.87
CA ARG A 4 -4.28 9.91 -10.44
C ARG A 4 -3.55 11.23 -10.24
N ARG A 5 -4.25 12.24 -9.70
CA ARG A 5 -3.65 13.55 -9.40
C ARG A 5 -2.96 13.49 -8.04
N ILE A 6 -1.72 13.96 -7.98
CA ILE A 6 -0.88 13.91 -6.78
C ILE A 6 -0.39 15.30 -6.46
N LEU A 7 -0.62 15.73 -5.22
CA LEU A 7 -0.01 16.93 -4.67
C LEU A 7 1.39 16.58 -4.18
N LEU A 8 2.40 17.15 -4.81
CA LEU A 8 3.81 16.95 -4.48
C LEU A 8 4.34 18.24 -3.86
N THR A 9 4.77 18.17 -2.60
CA THR A 9 5.35 19.36 -1.95
C THR A 9 6.86 19.28 -1.94
N GLY A 10 7.53 20.42 -1.96
CA GLY A 10 8.96 20.53 -1.71
C GLY A 10 9.27 21.78 -0.91
N PHE A 11 10.41 21.77 -0.21
CA PHE A 11 10.78 22.88 0.67
C PHE A 11 11.71 23.86 0.01
N GLU A 12 11.61 25.12 0.41
CA GLU A 12 12.63 26.12 0.15
C GLU A 12 14.03 25.70 0.66
N PRO A 13 15.10 26.31 0.14
CA PRO A 13 16.42 26.17 0.74
C PRO A 13 16.42 26.63 2.20
N PHE A 14 17.20 25.98 3.04
CA PHE A 14 17.35 26.29 4.46
C PHE A 14 18.78 26.09 4.93
N GLY A 15 19.10 26.62 6.11
CA GLY A 15 20.39 26.47 6.81
C GLY A 15 21.60 26.67 5.91
N GLY A 16 21.62 27.77 5.15
CA GLY A 16 22.75 28.19 4.31
C GLY A 16 22.83 27.55 2.92
N LEU A 17 21.89 26.66 2.55
CA LEU A 17 21.82 26.11 1.20
C LEU A 17 21.19 27.11 0.23
N SER A 18 21.68 27.14 -1.01
CA SER A 18 21.08 27.93 -2.11
C SER A 18 19.98 27.17 -2.86
N GLU A 19 19.96 25.85 -2.73
CA GLU A 19 19.05 24.95 -3.43
C GLU A 19 18.52 23.87 -2.49
N ASN A 20 17.38 23.29 -2.83
CA ASN A 20 16.79 22.17 -2.11
C ASN A 20 16.24 21.16 -3.11
N ILE A 21 16.81 19.95 -3.10
CA ILE A 21 16.47 18.89 -4.06
C ILE A 21 14.99 18.52 -4.04
N SER A 22 14.33 18.65 -2.87
CA SER A 22 12.90 18.40 -2.73
C SER A 22 12.07 19.35 -3.59
N TRP A 23 12.35 20.65 -3.55
CA TRP A 23 11.68 21.63 -4.41
C TRP A 23 12.05 21.46 -5.88
N GLN A 24 13.34 21.23 -6.20
CA GLN A 24 13.77 21.05 -7.59
C GLN A 24 13.03 19.89 -8.28
N ILE A 25 12.82 18.77 -7.58
CA ILE A 25 12.05 17.64 -8.14
C ILE A 25 10.56 17.95 -8.20
N ALA A 26 9.99 18.55 -7.15
CA ALA A 26 8.57 18.92 -7.15
C ALA A 26 8.25 19.89 -8.31
N GLU A 27 9.03 20.95 -8.47
CA GLU A 27 8.92 21.93 -9.54
C GLU A 27 9.08 21.30 -10.93
N PHE A 28 10.03 20.37 -11.10
CA PHE A 28 10.24 19.69 -12.38
C PHE A 28 9.04 18.83 -12.79
N LEU A 29 8.38 18.18 -11.83
CA LEU A 29 7.19 17.36 -12.09
C LEU A 29 5.89 18.18 -12.16
N GLY A 30 5.84 19.33 -11.50
CA GLY A 30 4.65 20.17 -11.40
C GLY A 30 4.06 20.56 -12.75
N GLY A 31 2.76 20.32 -12.91
CA GLY A 31 2.03 20.60 -14.16
C GLY A 31 2.30 19.58 -15.27
N THR A 32 3.01 18.48 -14.97
CA THR A 32 3.25 17.39 -15.92
C THR A 32 2.38 16.18 -15.60
N SER A 33 2.17 15.35 -16.61
CA SER A 33 1.55 14.03 -16.47
C SER A 33 2.38 12.99 -17.20
N SER A 34 2.46 11.78 -16.66
CA SER A 34 3.08 10.65 -17.37
C SER A 34 2.47 9.32 -16.99
N ILE A 35 2.55 8.37 -17.91
CA ILE A 35 2.31 6.97 -17.59
C ILE A 35 3.58 6.44 -16.91
N VAL A 36 3.43 5.96 -15.67
CA VAL A 36 4.50 5.34 -14.91
C VAL A 36 4.32 3.83 -14.97
N GLU A 37 5.30 3.16 -15.57
CA GLU A 37 5.38 1.70 -15.61
C GLU A 37 5.99 1.20 -14.30
N LEU A 38 5.22 0.44 -13.53
CA LEU A 38 5.70 -0.21 -12.31
C LEU A 38 6.19 -1.63 -12.54
N GLY A 39 5.83 -2.22 -13.68
CA GLY A 39 6.16 -3.60 -14.00
C GLY A 39 5.41 -4.60 -13.10
N PRO A 40 5.87 -5.87 -13.06
CA PRO A 40 5.29 -6.88 -12.17
C PRO A 40 5.51 -6.50 -10.70
N ARG A 41 4.63 -7.00 -9.83
CA ARG A 41 4.91 -7.01 -8.39
C ARG A 41 5.91 -8.13 -8.09
N GLU A 42 6.82 -7.90 -7.15
CA GLU A 42 7.82 -8.90 -6.74
C GLU A 42 7.26 -9.96 -5.74
N SER A 43 5.94 -9.96 -5.47
CA SER A 43 5.27 -11.08 -4.77
C SER A 43 5.26 -12.30 -5.70
N GLY A 44 5.80 -13.42 -5.20
CA GLY A 44 6.51 -14.34 -6.08
C GLY A 44 5.66 -15.38 -6.79
N SER A 45 5.24 -15.19 -8.06
CA SER A 45 4.99 -16.27 -9.06
C SER A 45 4.61 -15.82 -10.49
N GLY A 46 5.21 -14.77 -11.03
CA GLY A 46 5.59 -14.80 -12.46
C GLY A 46 4.51 -14.66 -13.55
N GLN A 47 3.30 -14.15 -13.27
CA GLN A 47 2.51 -13.50 -14.32
C GLN A 47 2.41 -12.00 -14.07
N ALA A 48 3.20 -11.26 -14.85
CA ALA A 48 3.26 -9.81 -14.77
C ALA A 48 1.96 -9.20 -15.30
N LEU A 49 1.03 -8.83 -14.42
CA LEU A 49 0.18 -7.69 -14.72
C LEU A 49 1.10 -6.48 -14.79
N HIS A 50 1.38 -6.04 -16.02
CA HIS A 50 2.03 -4.75 -16.23
C HIS A 50 1.12 -3.67 -15.63
N ARG A 51 1.55 -3.13 -14.49
CA ARG A 51 0.86 -2.02 -13.82
C ARG A 51 1.38 -0.72 -14.39
N SER A 52 0.54 -0.06 -15.18
CA SER A 52 0.80 1.25 -15.74
C SER A 52 -0.20 2.24 -15.12
N ILE A 53 0.31 3.27 -14.45
CA ILE A 53 -0.53 4.27 -13.78
C ILE A 53 -0.31 5.62 -14.46
N CYS A 54 -1.39 6.28 -14.87
CA CYS A 54 -1.32 7.66 -15.36
C CYS A 54 -1.35 8.61 -14.17
N VAL A 55 -0.24 9.31 -13.93
CA VAL A 55 -0.08 10.24 -12.83
C VAL A 55 0.04 11.66 -13.36
N GLU A 56 -0.65 12.59 -12.72
CA GLU A 56 -0.48 14.04 -12.89
C GLU A 56 0.04 14.63 -11.57
N TRP A 57 1.11 15.42 -11.64
CA TRP A 57 1.69 16.06 -10.47
C TRP A 57 1.34 17.54 -10.41
N VAL A 58 0.86 17.98 -9.26
CA VAL A 58 0.72 19.39 -8.91
C VAL A 58 1.76 19.69 -7.84
N ALA A 59 2.56 20.74 -8.05
CA ALA A 59 3.65 21.07 -7.15
C ALA A 59 3.27 22.23 -6.22
N GLU A 60 3.59 22.11 -4.94
CA GLU A 60 3.42 23.18 -3.94
C GLU A 60 4.75 23.45 -3.23
N ARG A 61 5.15 24.72 -3.16
CA ARG A 61 6.38 25.13 -2.50
C ARG A 61 6.10 25.51 -1.07
N LEU A 62 6.81 24.88 -0.12
CA LEU A 62 6.68 25.17 1.29
C LEU A 62 7.88 25.98 1.78
N SER A 63 7.62 27.05 2.52
CA SER A 63 8.65 27.73 3.31
C SER A 63 9.15 26.80 4.42
N VAL A 64 10.42 26.98 4.83
CA VAL A 64 10.99 26.25 5.97
C VAL A 64 10.73 27.05 7.24
N ASP A 65 9.47 27.14 7.63
CA ASP A 65 8.99 27.79 8.84
C ASP A 65 7.59 27.27 9.24
N GLU A 66 6.96 27.90 10.24
CA GLU A 66 5.63 27.52 10.69
C GLU A 66 4.55 27.70 9.63
N ALA A 67 4.64 28.74 8.82
CA ALA A 67 3.64 29.01 7.80
C ALA A 67 3.65 27.88 6.76
N GLY A 68 4.85 27.51 6.30
CA GLY A 68 5.02 26.41 5.34
C GLY A 68 4.62 25.06 5.91
N SER A 69 4.81 24.82 7.21
CA SER A 69 4.38 23.59 7.86
C SER A 69 2.85 23.45 7.94
N ARG A 70 2.12 24.57 7.99
CA ARG A 70 0.66 24.61 8.09
C ARG A 70 -0.07 24.60 6.76
N THR A 71 0.56 25.07 5.68
CA THR A 71 -0.05 25.27 4.35
C THR A 71 -1.01 24.15 3.95
N ILE A 72 -0.55 22.90 3.98
CA ILE A 72 -1.32 21.75 3.47
C ILE A 72 -2.45 21.36 4.43
N ALA A 73 -2.20 21.41 5.75
CA ALA A 73 -3.22 21.15 6.75
C ALA A 73 -4.36 22.19 6.71
N GLU A 74 -4.04 23.44 6.42
CA GLU A 74 -5.02 24.52 6.23
C GLU A 74 -5.83 24.32 4.94
N MET A 75 -5.20 23.91 3.84
CA MET A 75 -5.91 23.54 2.60
C MET A 75 -6.89 22.38 2.81
N ILE A 76 -6.49 21.35 3.56
CA ILE A 76 -7.37 20.23 3.93
C ILE A 76 -8.56 20.73 4.75
N SER A 77 -8.30 21.56 5.76
CA SER A 77 -9.34 22.11 6.64
C SER A 77 -10.35 23.00 5.90
N ALA A 78 -9.92 23.61 4.78
CA ALA A 78 -10.78 24.38 3.89
C ALA A 78 -11.56 23.52 2.87
N GLY A 79 -11.36 22.20 2.85
CA GLY A 79 -11.98 21.29 1.87
C GLY A 79 -11.37 21.38 0.47
N GLY A 80 -10.12 21.84 0.36
CA GLY A 80 -9.51 22.21 -0.92
C GLY A 80 -8.82 21.09 -1.70
N LEU A 81 -8.72 19.86 -1.18
CA LEU A 81 -7.85 18.81 -1.74
C LEU A 81 -8.56 17.52 -2.18
N ASP A 82 -9.89 17.50 -2.27
CA ASP A 82 -10.66 16.30 -2.63
C ASP A 82 -10.39 15.78 -4.06
N GLU A 83 -9.77 16.59 -4.92
CA GLU A 83 -9.36 16.21 -6.27
C GLU A 83 -8.07 15.35 -6.32
N PHE A 84 -7.32 15.27 -5.21
CA PHE A 84 -6.05 14.55 -5.16
C PHE A 84 -6.24 13.12 -4.68
N SER A 85 -5.56 12.18 -5.34
CA SER A 85 -5.46 10.79 -4.87
C SER A 85 -4.36 10.61 -3.82
N ALA A 86 -3.36 11.50 -3.82
CA ALA A 86 -2.30 11.48 -2.81
C ALA A 86 -1.67 12.85 -2.55
N ILE A 87 -1.10 12.99 -1.35
CA ILE A 87 -0.20 14.06 -0.94
C ILE A 87 1.15 13.41 -0.60
N ILE A 88 2.20 13.81 -1.31
CA ILE A 88 3.57 13.33 -1.06
C ILE A 88 4.42 14.54 -0.71
N HIS A 89 4.88 14.60 0.53
CA HIS A 89 5.83 15.62 0.93
C HIS A 89 7.25 15.16 0.59
N LEU A 90 8.01 15.98 -0.14
CA LEU A 90 9.44 15.77 -0.35
C LEU A 90 10.24 16.64 0.62
N GLY A 91 11.33 16.09 1.17
CA GLY A 91 12.26 16.85 2.01
C GLY A 91 13.70 16.44 1.79
N LEU A 92 14.65 17.37 1.99
CA LEU A 92 16.08 17.07 1.93
C LEU A 92 16.55 16.50 3.26
N ALA A 93 17.10 15.27 3.25
CA ALA A 93 17.84 14.70 4.36
C ALA A 93 19.35 14.88 4.16
N ARG A 94 19.90 15.97 4.70
CA ARG A 94 21.28 16.45 4.46
C ARG A 94 22.39 15.42 4.67
N TYR A 95 22.18 14.44 5.55
CA TYR A 95 23.17 13.44 5.93
C TYR A 95 22.79 12.02 5.52
N ALA A 96 21.66 11.84 4.82
CA ALA A 96 21.24 10.54 4.36
C ALA A 96 22.03 10.13 3.11
N LYS A 97 22.39 8.85 3.02
CA LYS A 97 23.04 8.24 1.85
C LYS A 97 22.05 7.57 0.90
N ALA A 98 20.84 7.31 1.39
CA ALA A 98 19.74 6.71 0.67
C ALA A 98 18.46 7.49 0.98
N PRO A 99 17.49 7.52 0.06
CA PRO A 99 16.18 8.09 0.29
C PRO A 99 15.40 7.24 1.30
N ARG A 100 14.50 7.90 2.02
CA ARG A 100 13.68 7.30 3.07
C ARG A 100 12.22 7.65 2.90
N ILE A 101 11.35 6.66 3.03
CA ILE A 101 9.91 6.88 3.13
C ILE A 101 9.49 6.80 4.60
N GLU A 102 8.79 7.83 5.06
CA GLU A 102 8.35 7.91 6.46
C GLU A 102 7.06 7.09 6.65
N SER A 103 7.01 6.37 7.76
CA SER A 103 5.86 5.54 8.15
C SER A 103 4.92 6.21 9.14
N GLN A 104 5.35 7.31 9.76
CA GLN A 104 4.57 8.05 10.76
C GLN A 104 5.08 9.49 10.92
N GLY A 105 4.19 10.39 11.33
CA GLY A 105 4.54 11.67 11.91
C GLY A 105 4.57 11.60 13.44
N LEU A 106 5.48 12.35 14.06
CA LEU A 106 5.62 12.45 15.52
C LEU A 106 5.09 13.81 15.99
N ASN A 107 4.31 13.86 17.08
CA ASN A 107 3.80 15.11 17.66
C ASN A 107 4.87 15.85 18.47
N LYS A 108 6.04 16.09 17.88
CA LYS A 108 7.18 16.64 18.60
C LYS A 108 8.13 17.37 17.66
N ASN A 109 8.46 18.59 18.04
CA ASN A 109 9.59 19.33 17.52
C ASN A 109 10.82 19.10 18.41
N SER A 110 11.99 19.08 17.79
CA SER A 110 13.31 18.99 18.43
C SER A 110 14.35 19.63 17.49
N PHE A 111 14.21 20.93 17.29
CA PHE A 111 14.98 21.71 16.32
C PHE A 111 16.44 21.76 16.76
N LYS A 112 17.36 21.34 15.88
CA LYS A 112 18.82 21.44 16.12
C LYS A 112 19.40 22.76 15.61
N GLU A 113 18.68 23.44 14.74
CA GLU A 113 18.97 24.76 14.18
C GLU A 113 17.63 25.50 14.04
N ALA A 114 17.68 26.83 14.05
CA ALA A 114 16.49 27.66 13.82
C ALA A 114 15.99 27.50 12.38
N ASP A 115 14.69 27.63 12.20
CA ASP A 115 14.08 27.65 10.87
C ASP A 115 14.32 28.98 10.13
N ASN A 116 13.83 29.10 8.89
CA ASN A 116 14.10 30.29 8.07
C ASN A 116 13.49 31.58 8.65
N SER A 117 12.53 31.47 9.58
CA SER A 117 11.98 32.61 10.32
C SER A 117 12.79 32.96 11.59
N GLY A 118 13.78 32.13 11.94
CA GLY A 118 14.52 32.21 13.20
C GLY A 118 13.83 31.49 14.37
N ARG A 119 12.77 30.72 14.12
CA ARG A 119 12.05 29.98 15.18
C ARG A 119 12.81 28.71 15.54
N GLU A 120 12.99 28.50 16.85
CA GLU A 120 13.45 27.25 17.44
C GLU A 120 12.27 26.60 18.18
N SER A 121 12.15 25.26 18.14
CA SER A 121 11.05 24.56 18.80
C SER A 121 11.49 23.22 19.35
N ASN A 122 11.10 22.95 20.61
CA ASN A 122 11.28 21.67 21.31
C ASN A 122 9.96 21.17 21.94
N GLU A 123 8.83 21.70 21.47
CA GLU A 123 7.49 21.47 22.02
C GLU A 123 6.69 20.48 21.15
N CYS A 124 5.49 20.09 21.60
CA CYS A 124 4.56 19.35 20.75
C CYS A 124 4.03 20.24 19.61
N ILE A 125 3.71 19.62 18.47
CA ILE A 125 3.26 20.34 17.26
C ILE A 125 1.78 20.76 17.38
N ILE A 126 0.96 19.88 17.95
CA ILE A 126 -0.46 20.12 18.25
C ILE A 126 -0.70 19.75 19.71
N GLU A 127 -1.15 20.72 20.50
CA GLU A 127 -1.56 20.48 21.89
C GLU A 127 -2.69 19.44 21.94
N ASN A 128 -2.54 18.44 22.81
CA ASN A 128 -3.48 17.31 22.98
C ASN A 128 -3.66 16.44 21.72
N GLY A 129 -2.79 16.57 20.71
CA GLY A 129 -2.73 15.64 19.58
C GLY A 129 -2.09 14.29 19.98
N PRO A 130 -2.39 13.19 19.27
CA PRO A 130 -1.78 11.88 19.53
C PRO A 130 -0.26 11.93 19.34
N ASP A 131 0.50 11.17 20.15
CA ASP A 131 1.97 11.18 20.10
C ASP A 131 2.54 10.85 18.72
N THR A 132 1.90 9.92 18.02
CA THR A 132 2.24 9.55 16.64
C THR A 132 0.98 9.42 15.79
N ILE A 133 1.12 9.67 14.49
CA ILE A 133 0.07 9.37 13.50
C ILE A 133 0.72 8.57 12.37
N PRO A 134 0.24 7.35 12.06
CA PRO A 134 0.77 6.58 10.96
C PRO A 134 0.46 7.25 9.63
N CYS A 135 1.38 7.13 8.67
CA CYS A 135 1.08 7.42 7.28
C CYS A 135 -0.02 6.48 6.81
N SER A 136 -0.95 7.00 6.00
CA SER A 136 -2.00 6.18 5.35
C SER A 136 -1.43 5.18 4.32
N VAL A 137 -0.20 5.41 3.87
CA VAL A 137 0.56 4.51 3.00
C VAL A 137 1.40 3.56 3.84
N ASP A 138 1.35 2.26 3.55
CA ASP A 138 2.29 1.29 4.11
C ASP A 138 3.67 1.43 3.45
N ALA A 139 4.60 2.06 4.18
CA ALA A 139 5.97 2.26 3.74
C ALA A 139 6.71 0.95 3.38
N ASN A 140 6.46 -0.14 4.12
CA ASN A 140 7.06 -1.44 3.82
C ASN A 140 6.53 -2.02 2.52
N HIS A 141 5.24 -1.82 2.25
CA HIS A 141 4.64 -2.19 0.98
C HIS A 141 5.29 -1.44 -0.19
N VAL A 142 5.48 -0.12 -0.06
CA VAL A 142 6.14 0.69 -1.09
C VAL A 142 7.56 0.19 -1.37
N CYS A 143 8.34 -0.11 -0.32
CA CYS A 143 9.69 -0.65 -0.47
C CYS A 143 9.68 -2.02 -1.17
N ARG A 144 8.80 -2.94 -0.76
CA ARG A 144 8.70 -4.28 -1.37
C ARG A 144 8.24 -4.26 -2.83
N ASP A 145 7.70 -3.14 -3.31
CA ASP A 145 7.29 -2.97 -4.71
C ASP A 145 8.48 -2.57 -5.63
N GLY A 146 9.55 -3.39 -5.60
CA GLY A 146 10.75 -3.21 -6.43
C GLY A 146 11.58 -1.96 -6.09
N LEU A 147 11.52 -1.49 -4.84
CA LEU A 147 12.26 -0.33 -4.33
C LEU A 147 13.17 -0.65 -3.13
N ALA A 148 13.12 -1.86 -2.59
CA ALA A 148 13.82 -2.23 -1.34
C ALA A 148 15.35 -2.09 -1.41
N SER A 149 15.93 -2.14 -2.61
CA SER A 149 17.37 -1.94 -2.83
C SER A 149 17.79 -0.46 -2.85
N ILE A 150 16.85 0.47 -2.97
CA ILE A 150 17.13 1.91 -3.14
C ILE A 150 16.36 2.81 -2.18
N LEU A 151 15.35 2.32 -1.46
CA LEU A 151 14.48 3.09 -0.57
C LEU A 151 14.39 2.41 0.80
N GLU A 152 14.66 3.18 1.86
CA GLU A 152 14.59 2.72 3.24
C GLU A 152 13.29 3.16 3.92
N VAL A 153 12.72 2.35 4.82
CA VAL A 153 11.62 2.78 5.69
C VAL A 153 12.19 3.52 6.90
N SER A 154 11.58 4.65 7.24
CA SER A 154 11.91 5.45 8.41
C SER A 154 10.70 5.63 9.33
N HIS A 155 10.94 5.60 10.64
CA HIS A 155 9.93 5.83 11.70
C HIS A 155 10.12 7.18 12.39
N ASP A 156 11.11 7.96 11.94
CA ASP A 156 11.47 9.26 12.49
C ASP A 156 11.85 10.20 11.35
N ALA A 157 10.90 11.06 10.98
CA ALA A 157 11.08 12.10 9.97
C ALA A 157 12.01 13.25 10.44
N GLY A 158 12.62 13.11 11.62
CA GLY A 158 13.42 14.11 12.31
C GLY A 158 12.55 15.08 13.11
N GLY A 159 13.10 15.74 14.13
CA GLY A 159 12.36 16.71 14.93
C GLY A 159 12.25 18.10 14.31
N TYR A 160 12.22 18.25 12.98
CA TYR A 160 12.28 19.57 12.31
C TYR A 160 11.03 19.85 11.46
N VAL A 161 11.04 20.92 10.65
CA VAL A 161 9.89 21.37 9.84
C VAL A 161 9.31 20.25 8.95
N CYS A 162 10.13 19.32 8.43
CA CYS A 162 9.66 18.16 7.66
C CYS A 162 8.61 17.32 8.42
N ASN A 163 8.92 16.93 9.67
CA ASN A 163 8.01 16.19 10.52
C ASN A 163 6.81 17.03 10.96
N GLU A 164 7.04 18.32 11.24
CA GLU A 164 5.96 19.26 11.54
C GLU A 164 4.90 19.27 10.43
N THR A 165 5.33 19.40 9.17
CA THR A 165 4.45 19.34 8.00
C THR A 165 3.74 18.00 7.90
N LEU A 166 4.46 16.86 7.99
CA LEU A 166 3.85 15.54 7.90
C LEU A 166 2.79 15.33 8.98
N TYR A 167 3.10 15.64 10.23
CA TYR A 167 2.20 15.46 11.36
C TYR A 167 0.95 16.33 11.22
N ARG A 168 1.10 17.61 10.86
CA ARG A 168 -0.03 18.53 10.64
C ARG A 168 -0.94 18.04 9.51
N THR A 169 -0.38 17.59 8.39
CA THR A 169 -1.15 17.04 7.26
C THR A 169 -1.93 15.79 7.68
N LEU A 170 -1.26 14.81 8.30
CA LEU A 170 -1.92 13.57 8.75
C LEU A 170 -3.01 13.85 9.79
N HIS A 171 -2.77 14.76 10.73
CA HIS A 171 -3.76 15.17 11.71
C HIS A 171 -4.99 15.81 11.05
N ALA A 172 -4.78 16.72 10.08
CA ALA A 172 -5.88 17.36 9.36
C ALA A 172 -6.72 16.35 8.55
N LEU A 173 -6.08 15.39 7.87
CA LEU A 173 -6.79 14.30 7.17
C LEU A 173 -7.65 13.46 8.11
N ASN A 174 -7.12 13.11 9.29
CA ASN A 174 -7.85 12.35 10.31
C ASN A 174 -9.06 13.11 10.83
N ILE A 175 -8.92 14.42 11.13
CA ILE A 175 -10.02 15.26 11.59
C ILE A 175 -11.10 15.42 10.50
N ALA A 176 -10.69 15.58 9.25
CA ALA A 176 -11.61 15.63 8.11
C ALA A 176 -12.31 14.29 7.83
N GLY A 177 -11.85 13.19 8.46
CA GLY A 177 -12.34 11.84 8.19
C GLY A 177 -12.01 11.34 6.77
N ASN A 178 -11.04 11.96 6.10
CA ASN A 178 -10.67 11.62 4.73
C ASN A 178 -9.78 10.37 4.72
N LYS A 179 -10.32 9.26 4.22
CA LYS A 179 -9.61 7.99 4.06
C LYS A 179 -9.23 7.69 2.61
N GLN A 180 -9.50 8.60 1.69
CA GLN A 180 -9.30 8.40 0.25
C GLN A 180 -7.95 8.96 -0.23
N ILE A 181 -7.45 10.02 0.43
CA ILE A 181 -6.19 10.64 0.07
C ILE A 181 -5.04 9.91 0.77
N SER A 182 -4.19 9.24 -0.02
CA SER A 182 -2.93 8.70 0.47
C SER A 182 -1.99 9.83 0.88
N CYS A 183 -1.31 9.71 2.00
CA CYS A 183 -0.36 10.69 2.52
C CYS A 183 0.89 10.00 3.06
N THR A 184 2.05 10.50 2.64
CA THR A 184 3.37 10.07 3.08
C THR A 184 4.41 11.19 2.93
N PHE A 185 5.62 10.96 3.44
CA PHE A 185 6.78 11.83 3.28
C PHE A 185 7.96 11.03 2.72
N LEU A 186 8.65 11.59 1.73
CA LEU A 186 9.86 11.03 1.13
C LEU A 186 11.03 11.97 1.36
N HIS A 187 11.94 11.54 2.24
CA HIS A 187 13.24 12.19 2.41
C HIS A 187 14.19 11.77 1.30
N LEU A 188 14.81 12.76 0.68
CA LEU A 188 15.75 12.62 -0.42
C LEU A 188 17.17 12.94 0.06
N PRO A 189 18.18 12.15 -0.33
CA PRO A 189 19.56 12.46 0.00
C PRO A 189 20.06 13.63 -0.89
N PRO A 190 21.19 14.26 -0.55
CA PRO A 190 21.72 15.34 -1.39
C PRO A 190 22.20 14.81 -2.75
N SER A 191 22.29 15.69 -3.75
CA SER A 191 22.55 15.32 -5.15
C SER A 191 23.90 14.65 -5.41
N ASN A 192 24.86 14.78 -4.48
CA ASN A 192 26.15 14.08 -4.54
C ASN A 192 26.06 12.61 -4.08
N GLU A 193 25.06 12.25 -3.28
CA GLU A 193 24.77 10.86 -2.86
C GLU A 193 23.86 10.15 -3.87
N MET A 194 22.88 10.86 -4.44
CA MET A 194 22.01 10.33 -5.49
C MET A 194 21.75 11.37 -6.57
N ALA A 195 22.05 11.05 -7.83
CA ALA A 195 21.86 11.97 -8.95
C ALA A 195 20.39 12.37 -9.13
N PHE A 196 20.14 13.62 -9.57
CA PHE A 196 18.81 14.19 -9.79
C PHE A 196 17.86 13.26 -10.56
N ASN A 197 18.30 12.70 -11.70
CA ASN A 197 17.45 11.82 -12.52
C ASN A 197 17.05 10.52 -11.79
N SER A 198 17.93 9.98 -10.93
CA SER A 198 17.61 8.80 -10.11
C SER A 198 16.57 9.14 -9.05
N GLN A 199 16.71 10.29 -8.40
CA GLN A 199 15.72 10.78 -7.43
C GLN A 199 14.38 11.09 -8.10
N LEU A 200 14.39 11.72 -9.27
CA LEU A 200 13.20 12.01 -10.08
C LEU A 200 12.45 10.72 -10.44
N ASN A 201 13.17 9.70 -10.92
CA ASN A 201 12.58 8.40 -11.25
C ASN A 201 12.01 7.69 -10.02
N LEU A 202 12.70 7.79 -8.87
CA LEU A 202 12.18 7.29 -7.60
C LEU A 202 10.87 7.98 -7.22
N VAL A 203 10.82 9.32 -7.26
CA VAL A 203 9.60 10.08 -6.94
C VAL A 203 8.45 9.68 -7.86
N LYS A 204 8.70 9.52 -9.17
CA LYS A 204 7.68 9.02 -10.12
C LYS A 204 7.17 7.63 -9.76
N ARG A 205 8.07 6.69 -9.41
CA ARG A 205 7.69 5.33 -9.02
C ARG A 205 6.91 5.32 -7.71
N VAL A 206 7.39 6.00 -6.66
CA VAL A 206 6.67 6.14 -5.38
C VAL A 206 5.29 6.76 -5.62
N SER A 207 5.22 7.82 -6.41
CA SER A 207 3.96 8.47 -6.79
C SER A 207 2.94 7.50 -7.36
N ALA A 208 3.35 6.67 -8.32
CA ALA A 208 2.47 5.66 -8.90
C ALA A 208 2.13 4.51 -7.94
N ILE A 209 3.02 4.14 -7.01
CA ILE A 209 2.76 3.08 -6.02
C ILE A 209 1.73 3.53 -4.99
N VAL A 210 1.85 4.74 -4.44
CA VAL A 210 0.99 5.19 -3.32
C VAL A 210 -0.47 5.47 -3.71
N VAL A 211 -0.75 5.58 -5.00
CA VAL A 211 -2.10 5.76 -5.55
C VAL A 211 -2.70 4.45 -6.09
N GLN A 212 -2.01 3.33 -5.90
CA GLN A 212 -2.61 2.03 -6.14
C GLN A 212 -3.59 1.70 -5.03
N PRO A 213 -4.69 0.98 -5.35
CA PRO A 213 -5.48 0.39 -4.30
C PRO A 213 -4.60 -0.56 -3.46
N PRO A 214 -4.90 -0.75 -2.16
CA PRO A 214 -4.23 -1.71 -1.32
C PRO A 214 -4.09 -3.06 -2.01
N HIS A 215 -3.00 -3.76 -1.74
CA HIS A 215 -2.80 -5.12 -2.22
C HIS A 215 -2.86 -6.10 -1.08
N ILE A 216 -3.60 -7.17 -1.31
CA ILE A 216 -3.68 -8.28 -0.37
C ILE A 216 -3.24 -9.56 -1.05
N GLU A 217 -2.43 -10.33 -0.35
CA GLU A 217 -2.04 -11.68 -0.73
C GLU A 217 -2.99 -12.64 -0.01
N VAL A 218 -3.58 -13.58 -0.75
CA VAL A 218 -4.56 -14.55 -0.27
C VAL A 218 -4.11 -15.94 -0.70
N VAL A 219 -4.24 -16.91 0.20
CA VAL A 219 -3.98 -18.32 -0.11
C VAL A 219 -5.31 -19.07 -0.20
N GLY A 220 -5.42 -19.98 -1.17
CA GLY A 220 -6.60 -20.82 -1.37
C GLY A 220 -6.24 -22.31 -1.34
N ALA A 221 -6.94 -23.07 -0.52
CA ALA A 221 -6.75 -24.51 -0.40
C ALA A 221 -7.71 -25.27 -1.32
N LEU A 222 -7.14 -26.05 -2.22
CA LEU A 222 -7.89 -26.89 -3.14
C LEU A 222 -7.88 -28.33 -2.67
N PHE A 223 -9.07 -28.84 -2.34
CA PHE A 223 -9.28 -30.24 -1.98
C PHE A 223 -10.03 -30.94 -3.10
N ARG A 224 -9.53 -32.13 -3.47
CA ARG A 224 -10.07 -32.93 -4.57
C ARG A 224 -10.41 -34.33 -4.09
N ASN A 225 -11.60 -34.80 -4.49
CA ASN A 225 -12.04 -36.18 -4.31
C ASN A 225 -12.58 -36.71 -5.64
N GLY A 226 -11.77 -37.50 -6.36
CA GLY A 226 -12.11 -37.93 -7.71
C GLY A 226 -12.24 -36.74 -8.67
N ASN A 227 -13.43 -36.53 -9.25
CA ASN A 227 -13.73 -35.37 -10.11
C ASN A 227 -14.33 -34.18 -9.36
N GLN A 228 -14.53 -34.32 -8.06
CA GLN A 228 -15.17 -33.30 -7.24
C GLN A 228 -14.16 -32.40 -6.54
N TRP A 229 -14.52 -31.14 -6.40
CA TRP A 229 -13.75 -30.11 -5.71
C TRP A 229 -14.55 -29.56 -4.55
N MET A 230 -13.89 -29.32 -3.43
CA MET A 230 -14.54 -28.71 -2.28
C MET A 230 -14.59 -27.19 -2.43
N VAL A 231 -15.78 -26.63 -2.25
CA VAL A 231 -16.06 -25.20 -2.36
C VAL A 231 -16.86 -24.73 -1.14
N SER A 232 -16.75 -23.45 -0.80
CA SER A 232 -17.34 -22.86 0.40
C SER A 232 -18.19 -21.64 0.04
N ARG A 233 -19.29 -21.43 0.78
CA ARG A 233 -20.19 -20.29 0.56
C ARG A 233 -20.06 -19.25 1.67
N ARG A 234 -19.59 -18.04 1.33
CA ARG A 234 -19.31 -16.96 2.28
C ARG A 234 -20.51 -16.63 3.16
N ALA A 235 -20.31 -16.58 4.48
CA ALA A 235 -21.41 -16.30 5.41
C ALA A 235 -21.75 -14.81 5.56
N SER A 236 -20.76 -13.92 5.43
CA SER A 236 -20.92 -12.50 5.74
C SER A 236 -19.99 -11.59 4.92
N GLY A 237 -20.12 -10.28 5.11
CA GLY A 237 -19.37 -9.25 4.40
C GLY A 237 -20.01 -8.83 3.08
N ILE A 238 -19.31 -8.00 2.31
CA ILE A 238 -19.78 -7.45 1.03
C ILE A 238 -20.01 -8.53 -0.04
N HIS A 239 -19.39 -9.70 0.12
CA HIS A 239 -19.48 -10.86 -0.78
C HIS A 239 -20.27 -12.02 -0.18
N ALA A 240 -21.12 -11.77 0.83
CA ALA A 240 -21.93 -12.81 1.45
C ALA A 240 -22.78 -13.57 0.42
N GLY A 241 -22.81 -14.90 0.51
CA GLY A 241 -23.59 -15.77 -0.36
C GLY A 241 -22.91 -16.14 -1.69
N LEU A 242 -21.74 -15.58 -2.02
CA LEU A 242 -20.89 -16.02 -3.12
C LEU A 242 -20.09 -17.28 -2.73
N TRP A 243 -19.71 -18.07 -3.74
CA TRP A 243 -18.86 -19.25 -3.61
C TRP A 243 -17.38 -18.90 -3.80
N GLU A 244 -16.51 -19.58 -3.07
CA GLU A 244 -15.05 -19.45 -3.11
C GLU A 244 -14.39 -20.79 -2.75
N PHE A 245 -13.07 -20.86 -2.91
CA PHE A 245 -12.28 -21.93 -2.31
C PHE A 245 -11.86 -21.54 -0.88
N PRO A 246 -11.78 -22.49 0.07
CA PRO A 246 -11.36 -22.22 1.45
C PRO A 246 -9.99 -21.55 1.52
N GLY A 247 -9.79 -20.63 2.45
CA GLY A 247 -8.53 -19.89 2.58
C GLY A 247 -8.72 -18.47 3.08
N GLY A 248 -7.64 -17.70 3.05
CA GLY A 248 -7.65 -16.36 3.62
C GLY A 248 -6.36 -15.60 3.39
N LYS A 249 -6.22 -14.47 4.10
CA LYS A 249 -5.14 -13.52 3.86
C LYS A 249 -3.84 -14.04 4.43
N LEU A 250 -2.75 -13.80 3.71
CA LEU A 250 -1.41 -14.01 4.23
C LEU A 250 -1.10 -12.93 5.28
N GLU A 251 -0.67 -13.35 6.48
CA GLU A 251 -0.27 -12.42 7.53
C GLU A 251 1.20 -11.96 7.35
N PRO A 252 1.58 -10.77 7.86
CA PRO A 252 2.95 -10.30 7.77
C PRO A 252 3.96 -11.28 8.37
N GLY A 253 4.91 -11.75 7.55
CA GLY A 253 5.96 -12.69 7.96
C GLY A 253 5.55 -14.16 7.94
N GLU A 254 4.32 -14.47 7.56
CA GLU A 254 3.80 -15.84 7.41
C GLU A 254 4.25 -16.46 6.08
N THR A 255 4.51 -17.77 6.07
CA THR A 255 4.73 -18.50 4.80
C THR A 255 3.40 -18.94 4.20
N VAL A 256 3.34 -19.13 2.87
CA VAL A 256 2.13 -19.65 2.19
C VAL A 256 1.64 -20.96 2.81
N SER A 257 2.56 -21.84 3.22
CA SER A 257 2.21 -23.11 3.87
C SER A 257 1.60 -22.90 5.26
N ASP A 258 2.16 -21.99 6.06
CA ASP A 258 1.65 -21.69 7.40
C ASP A 258 0.25 -21.07 7.31
N ALA A 259 0.05 -20.14 6.36
CA ALA A 259 -1.25 -19.52 6.10
C ALA A 259 -2.31 -20.54 5.71
N LEU A 260 -2.02 -21.44 4.76
CA LEU A 260 -2.96 -22.49 4.36
C LEU A 260 -3.37 -23.38 5.53
N ILE A 261 -2.43 -23.77 6.39
CA ILE A 261 -2.68 -24.61 7.55
C ILE A 261 -3.54 -23.85 8.58
N ARG A 262 -3.21 -22.60 8.87
CA ARG A 262 -3.96 -21.75 9.81
C ARG A 262 -5.38 -21.51 9.31
N GLU A 263 -5.54 -20.99 8.10
CA GLU A 263 -6.84 -20.66 7.51
C GLU A 263 -7.75 -21.90 7.43
N CYS A 264 -7.25 -23.04 6.95
CA CYS A 264 -8.05 -24.27 6.91
C CYS A 264 -8.43 -24.79 8.31
N ASN A 265 -7.59 -24.59 9.31
CA ASN A 265 -7.93 -24.96 10.69
C ASN A 265 -9.01 -24.03 11.26
N GLU A 266 -8.89 -22.73 11.01
CA GLU A 266 -9.82 -21.70 11.47
C GLU A 266 -11.18 -21.85 10.81
N GLU A 267 -11.23 -22.02 9.49
CA GLU A 267 -12.48 -22.09 8.74
C GLU A 267 -13.14 -23.47 8.84
N LEU A 268 -12.38 -24.53 8.55
CA LEU A 268 -12.89 -25.89 8.37
C LEU A 268 -12.69 -26.77 9.61
N GLY A 269 -11.78 -26.40 10.52
CA GLY A 269 -11.34 -27.28 11.61
C GLY A 269 -10.38 -28.39 11.16
N TRP A 270 -9.79 -28.28 9.97
CA TRP A 270 -8.93 -29.31 9.39
C TRP A 270 -7.45 -29.02 9.59
N ALA A 271 -6.68 -30.04 9.96
CA ALA A 271 -5.23 -30.01 9.90
C ALA A 271 -4.78 -30.59 8.55
N ILE A 272 -4.25 -29.75 7.68
CA ILE A 272 -4.00 -30.09 6.28
C ILE A 272 -2.50 -30.16 5.97
N HIS A 273 -2.18 -30.77 4.82
CA HIS A 273 -0.86 -30.76 4.23
C HIS A 273 -0.91 -30.12 2.84
N PRO A 274 -0.37 -28.91 2.66
CA PRO A 274 -0.13 -28.34 1.33
C PRO A 274 0.81 -29.26 0.53
N ILE A 275 0.40 -29.69 -0.66
CA ILE A 275 1.14 -30.67 -1.47
C ILE A 275 1.94 -29.97 -2.56
N ARG A 276 1.25 -29.15 -3.36
CA ARG A 276 1.86 -28.44 -4.49
C ARG A 276 1.05 -27.21 -4.88
N PHE A 277 1.76 -26.19 -5.37
CA PHE A 277 1.18 -25.07 -6.09
C PHE A 277 0.34 -25.57 -7.27
N PHE A 278 -0.80 -24.92 -7.48
CA PHE A 278 -1.72 -25.22 -8.56
C PHE A 278 -1.79 -24.07 -9.57
N GLU A 279 -2.19 -22.88 -9.12
CA GLU A 279 -2.42 -21.71 -9.97
C GLU A 279 -2.30 -20.43 -9.15
N ARG A 280 -1.96 -19.33 -9.81
CA ARG A 280 -2.03 -17.99 -9.23
C ARG A 280 -2.94 -17.11 -10.07
N ILE A 281 -3.75 -16.30 -9.40
CA ILE A 281 -4.65 -15.35 -10.04
C ILE A 281 -4.48 -13.98 -9.40
N ASP A 282 -4.32 -12.97 -10.23
CA ASP A 282 -4.40 -11.58 -9.83
C ASP A 282 -5.76 -11.00 -10.23
N TYR A 283 -6.43 -10.33 -9.29
CA TYR A 283 -7.72 -9.69 -9.52
C TYR A 283 -7.75 -8.28 -8.96
N VAL A 284 -8.23 -7.32 -9.74
CA VAL A 284 -8.31 -5.90 -9.33
C VAL A 284 -9.77 -5.49 -9.16
N TYR A 285 -10.18 -5.27 -7.91
CA TYR A 285 -11.39 -4.54 -7.58
C TYR A 285 -11.13 -3.02 -7.59
N PRO A 286 -12.16 -2.17 -7.68
CA PRO A 286 -11.99 -0.72 -7.63
C PRO A 286 -11.27 -0.20 -6.38
N HIS A 287 -11.33 -0.94 -5.27
CA HIS A 287 -10.84 -0.52 -3.95
C HIS A 287 -9.70 -1.38 -3.40
N VAL A 288 -9.36 -2.51 -4.06
CA VAL A 288 -8.31 -3.45 -3.60
C VAL A 288 -7.83 -4.29 -4.77
N SER A 289 -6.53 -4.60 -4.81
CA SER A 289 -5.98 -5.64 -5.67
C SER A 289 -5.68 -6.89 -4.83
N VAL A 290 -5.98 -8.06 -5.37
CA VAL A 290 -5.84 -9.34 -4.68
C VAL A 290 -4.95 -10.24 -5.52
N GLU A 291 -3.91 -10.81 -4.92
CA GLU A 291 -3.15 -11.93 -5.47
C GLU A 291 -3.60 -13.21 -4.75
N LEU A 292 -4.14 -14.17 -5.47
CA LEU A 292 -4.62 -15.45 -4.94
C LEU A 292 -3.69 -16.58 -5.36
N GLU A 293 -3.09 -17.25 -4.39
CA GLU A 293 -2.24 -18.42 -4.59
C GLU A 293 -2.95 -19.71 -4.17
N PHE A 294 -3.25 -20.57 -5.15
CA PHE A 294 -4.01 -21.80 -4.91
C PHE A 294 -3.10 -23.02 -4.84
N TRP A 295 -3.31 -23.85 -3.81
CA TRP A 295 -2.53 -25.07 -3.57
C TRP A 295 -3.41 -26.30 -3.46
N ILE A 296 -2.98 -27.40 -4.11
CA ILE A 296 -3.57 -28.71 -3.83
C ILE A 296 -3.18 -29.11 -2.42
N CYS A 297 -4.18 -29.36 -1.57
CA CYS A 297 -4.01 -29.71 -0.17
C CYS A 297 -4.59 -31.10 0.12
N LYS A 298 -4.01 -31.79 1.10
CA LYS A 298 -4.52 -33.06 1.61
C LYS A 298 -5.05 -32.89 3.02
N TYR A 299 -6.21 -33.47 3.28
CA TYR A 299 -6.71 -33.73 4.63
C TYR A 299 -6.84 -35.25 4.80
N GLU A 300 -6.30 -35.80 5.89
CA GLU A 300 -6.29 -37.24 6.16
C GLU A 300 -7.31 -37.67 7.23
N GLY A 301 -8.10 -36.74 7.76
CA GLY A 301 -9.16 -37.06 8.71
C GLY A 301 -10.51 -37.34 8.04
N ASP A 302 -11.52 -37.61 8.87
CA ASP A 302 -12.89 -37.93 8.48
C ASP A 302 -13.92 -36.93 9.02
N ALA A 303 -13.47 -35.86 9.69
CA ALA A 303 -14.36 -34.85 10.24
C ALA A 303 -15.03 -34.03 9.13
N SER A 304 -16.33 -33.81 9.25
CA SER A 304 -17.04 -32.84 8.40
C SER A 304 -16.49 -31.43 8.63
N PRO A 305 -16.40 -30.59 7.57
CA PRO A 305 -15.88 -29.23 7.72
C PRO A 305 -16.80 -28.40 8.60
N ALA A 306 -16.21 -27.61 9.50
CA ALA A 306 -16.94 -26.71 10.38
C ALA A 306 -17.52 -25.51 9.61
N LEU A 307 -18.74 -25.08 9.97
CA LEU A 307 -19.37 -23.88 9.41
C LEU A 307 -19.07 -22.66 10.30
N ARG A 308 -17.87 -22.12 10.20
CA ARG A 308 -17.43 -20.95 11.00
C ARG A 308 -17.50 -19.65 10.21
N SER A 309 -16.80 -19.59 9.08
CA SER A 309 -16.77 -18.44 8.16
C SER A 309 -17.73 -18.60 6.97
N HIS A 310 -18.32 -19.79 6.84
CA HIS A 310 -19.15 -20.19 5.71
C HIS A 310 -20.52 -20.68 6.17
N THR A 311 -21.50 -20.50 5.30
CA THR A 311 -22.86 -21.02 5.49
C THR A 311 -23.01 -22.44 4.98
N GLU A 312 -22.11 -22.86 4.08
CA GLU A 312 -22.19 -24.14 3.40
C GLU A 312 -20.83 -24.54 2.81
N HIS A 313 -20.55 -25.85 2.80
CA HIS A 313 -19.49 -26.46 2.01
C HIS A 313 -20.09 -27.53 1.08
N ARG A 314 -19.58 -27.65 -0.13
CA ARG A 314 -20.00 -28.68 -1.09
C ARG A 314 -18.81 -29.30 -1.79
N TRP A 315 -18.95 -30.59 -2.07
CA TRP A 315 -18.16 -31.27 -3.09
C TRP A 315 -18.93 -31.17 -4.41
N VAL A 316 -18.32 -30.54 -5.40
CA VAL A 316 -18.98 -30.20 -6.67
C VAL A 316 -18.18 -30.80 -7.79
N ASP A 317 -18.85 -31.52 -8.69
CA ASP A 317 -18.23 -32.06 -9.88
C ASP A 317 -17.66 -30.93 -10.73
N LYS A 318 -16.48 -31.18 -11.32
CA LYS A 318 -15.76 -30.21 -12.15
C LYS A 318 -16.67 -29.57 -13.20
N GLU A 319 -17.52 -30.35 -13.84
CA GLU A 319 -18.42 -29.87 -14.88
C GLU A 319 -19.47 -28.91 -14.35
N ASP A 320 -19.86 -29.01 -13.08
CA ASP A 320 -20.93 -28.21 -12.46
C ASP A 320 -20.42 -26.94 -11.75
N LEU A 321 -19.10 -26.75 -11.62
CA LEU A 321 -18.53 -25.60 -10.93
C LEU A 321 -19.04 -24.26 -11.49
N HIS A 322 -19.13 -24.13 -12.81
CA HIS A 322 -19.61 -22.91 -13.49
C HIS A 322 -21.06 -22.50 -13.16
N VAL A 323 -21.86 -23.39 -12.58
CA VAL A 323 -23.28 -23.13 -12.24
C VAL A 323 -23.40 -22.32 -10.95
N LEU A 324 -22.36 -22.32 -10.11
CA LEU A 324 -22.36 -21.59 -8.85
C LEU A 324 -22.11 -20.09 -9.05
N ASN A 325 -22.64 -19.27 -8.14
CA ASN A 325 -22.40 -17.83 -8.14
C ASN A 325 -21.10 -17.53 -7.40
N TRP A 326 -19.99 -17.44 -8.13
CA TRP A 326 -18.65 -17.30 -7.60
C TRP A 326 -18.29 -15.88 -7.20
N LEU A 327 -17.38 -15.75 -6.24
CA LEU A 327 -16.58 -14.54 -6.06
C LEU A 327 -15.80 -14.29 -7.36
N GLU A 328 -15.79 -13.04 -7.82
CA GLU A 328 -15.30 -12.71 -9.16
C GLU A 328 -13.80 -13.04 -9.34
N ALA A 329 -13.02 -12.97 -8.26
CA ALA A 329 -11.61 -13.33 -8.25
C ALA A 329 -11.34 -14.84 -8.41
N ASP A 330 -12.32 -15.71 -8.11
CA ASP A 330 -12.21 -17.17 -8.19
C ASP A 330 -12.64 -17.73 -9.55
N ILE A 331 -13.41 -16.96 -10.35
CA ILE A 331 -13.92 -17.39 -11.66
C ILE A 331 -12.80 -17.88 -12.59
N PRO A 332 -11.64 -17.21 -12.73
CA PRO A 332 -10.58 -17.69 -13.61
C PRO A 332 -10.03 -19.06 -13.18
N LEU A 333 -10.04 -19.37 -11.87
CA LEU A 333 -9.63 -20.68 -11.37
C LEU A 333 -10.64 -21.77 -11.75
N VAL A 334 -11.93 -21.45 -11.67
CA VAL A 334 -13.00 -22.36 -12.06
C VAL A 334 -12.85 -22.77 -13.52
N GLU A 335 -12.66 -21.80 -14.41
CA GLU A 335 -12.42 -22.04 -15.84
C GLU A 335 -11.16 -22.91 -16.05
N ARG A 336 -10.09 -22.62 -15.30
CA ARG A 336 -8.84 -23.40 -15.33
C ARG A 336 -9.05 -24.84 -14.90
N ILE A 337 -9.72 -25.08 -13.79
CA ILE A 337 -10.04 -26.43 -13.28
C ILE A 337 -10.88 -27.19 -14.32
N GLN A 338 -11.86 -26.54 -14.93
CA GLN A 338 -12.72 -27.13 -15.97
C GLN A 338 -11.97 -27.49 -17.25
N SER A 339 -10.90 -26.76 -17.58
CA SER A 339 -10.05 -27.02 -18.74
C SER A 339 -9.04 -28.17 -18.57
N LEU A 340 -8.85 -28.69 -17.35
CA LEU A 340 -7.95 -29.82 -17.13
C LEU A 340 -8.48 -31.08 -17.84
N ASP A 341 -7.62 -32.00 -18.24
CA ASP A 341 -8.07 -33.31 -18.76
C ASP A 341 -8.37 -34.33 -17.64
#